data_AF-A0A925FRS5-F1
#
_entry.id   AF-A0A925FRS5-F1
#
_cell.length_a   1.000
_cell.length_b   1.000
_cell.length_c   1.000
_cell.angle_alpha   90.00
_cell.angle_beta   90.00
_cell.angle_gamma   90.00
#
_symmetry.space_group_name_H-M   'P 1'
#
loop_
_entity.id
_entity.type
_entity.pdbx_description
1 polymer ?
#
loop_
_entity_poly.entity_id
_entity_poly.type
_entity_poly.pdbx_seq_one_letter_code
_entity_poly.pdbx_strand_id
1 'polypeptide(L)' 'SWIETPSEIRKLGGAIFGDYRFGRVFVYHNGAESYYGARAFRGSLRV' A
#
# COMPACT_ATOMS: atom_id res chain seq x y z
N SER A 1 -2.46 1.66 1.48
CA SER A 1 -3.23 0.59 0.84
C SER A 1 -4.42 0.25 1.72
N TRP A 2 -5.57 -0.12 1.16
CA TRP A 2 -6.66 -0.76 1.93
C TRP A 2 -6.57 -2.29 1.90
N ILE A 3 -5.59 -2.84 1.19
CA ILE A 3 -5.35 -4.29 1.11
C ILE A 3 -4.35 -4.67 2.21
N GLU A 4 -4.73 -5.63 3.03
CA GLU A 4 -3.83 -6.25 4.00
C GLU A 4 -2.72 -6.99 3.27
N THR A 5 -1.47 -6.70 3.63
CA THR A 5 -0.33 -7.45 3.11
C THR A 5 -0.04 -8.61 4.06
N PRO A 6 -0.05 -9.87 3.59
CA PRO A 6 0.36 -11.03 4.38
C PRO A 6 1.73 -10.84 5.04
N SER A 7 1.87 -11.36 6.26
CA SER A 7 3.10 -11.17 7.06
C SER A 7 4.33 -11.79 6.40
N GLU A 8 4.19 -12.91 5.68
CA GLU A 8 5.26 -13.56 4.90
C GLU A 8 5.80 -12.66 3.78
N ILE A 9 4.94 -11.91 3.10
CA ILE A 9 5.34 -10.95 2.06
C ILE A 9 6.04 -9.74 2.68
N ARG A 10 5.53 -9.25 3.82
CA ARG A 10 6.14 -8.14 4.57
C ARG A 10 7.56 -8.46 5.05
N LYS A 11 7.78 -9.69 5.53
CA LYS A 11 9.12 -10.16 5.96
C LYS A 11 10.15 -10.13 4.84
N LEU A 12 9.72 -10.25 3.59
CA LEU A 12 10.56 -10.15 2.40
C LEU A 12 10.67 -8.70 1.87
N GLY A 13 10.18 -7.70 2.60
CA GLY A 13 10.19 -6.29 2.20
C GLY A 13 9.05 -5.89 1.24
N GLY A 14 8.18 -6.84 0.88
CA GLY A 14 7.07 -6.62 -0.05
C GLY A 14 5.82 -6.01 0.58
N ALA A 15 4.96 -5.47 -0.28
CA ALA A 15 3.66 -4.91 0.07
C ALA A 15 2.67 -5.02 -1.08
N ILE A 16 1.39 -5.23 -0.76
CA ILE A 16 0.29 -5.25 -1.72
C ILE A 16 -0.48 -3.94 -1.66
N PHE A 17 -0.82 -3.43 -2.84
CA PHE A 17 -1.48 -2.14 -3.03
C PHE A 17 -2.69 -2.30 -3.93
N GLY A 18 -3.69 -1.46 -3.66
CA GLY A 18 -4.87 -1.31 -4.49
C GLY A 18 -5.10 0.14 -4.83
N ASP A 19 -5.50 0.40 -6.07
CA ASP A 19 -6.10 1.67 -6.48
C ASP A 19 -7.42 1.44 -7.23
N TYR A 20 -8.19 2.51 -7.36
CA TYR A 20 -9.44 2.52 -8.11
C TYR A 20 -9.42 3.66 -9.11
N ARG A 21 -9.38 3.32 -10.39
CA ARG A 21 -9.28 4.26 -11.50
C ARG A 21 -10.13 3.76 -12.66
N PHE A 22 -10.72 4.67 -13.44
CA PHE A 22 -11.53 4.30 -14.62
C PHE A 22 -12.68 3.31 -14.32
N GLY A 23 -13.27 3.37 -13.13
CA GLY A 23 -14.34 2.43 -12.74
C GLY A 23 -13.85 1.00 -12.44
N ARG A 24 -12.54 0.80 -12.27
CA ARG A 24 -11.91 -0.52 -12.12
C ARG A 24 -10.92 -0.53 -10.96
N VAL A 25 -10.82 -1.67 -10.28
CA VAL A 25 -9.81 -1.95 -9.26
C VAL A 25 -8.55 -2.48 -9.93
N PHE A 26 -7.39 -1.93 -9.60
CA PHE A 26 -6.10 -2.53 -9.93
C PHE A 26 -5.35 -2.90 -8.66
N VAL A 27 -4.73 -4.08 -8.68
CA VAL A 27 -3.97 -4.65 -7.56
C VAL A 27 -2.55 -4.90 -8.04
N TYR A 28 -1.57 -4.50 -7.25
CA TYR A 28 -0.16 -4.63 -7.58
C TYR A 28 0.70 -4.87 -6.33
N HIS A 29 1.91 -5.38 -6.54
CA HIS A 29 2.90 -5.55 -5.50
C HIS A 29 4.09 -4.60 -5.72
N ASN A 30 4.66 -4.09 -4.64
CA ASN A 30 5.92 -3.32 -4.66
C ASN A 30 6.60 -3.42 -3.29
N GLY A 31 7.86 -3.02 -3.17
CA GLY A 31 8.52 -2.82 -1.89
C GLY A 31 7.80 -1.77 -1.04
N ALA A 32 7.68 -2.04 0.26
CA ALA A 32 7.05 -1.11 1.20
C ALA A 32 7.74 0.26 1.20
N GLU A 33 9.08 0.25 1.20
CA GLU A 33 9.93 1.44 1.21
C GLU A 33 9.85 2.21 -0.10
N SER A 34 9.85 1.53 -1.25
CA SER A 34 9.65 2.19 -2.55
C SER A 34 8.28 2.87 -2.65
N TYR A 35 7.24 2.22 -2.12
CA TYR A 35 5.89 2.77 -2.17
C TYR A 35 5.67 3.98 -1.25
N TYR A 36 6.24 3.93 -0.03
CA TYR A 36 6.12 5.02 0.95
C TYR A 36 7.23 6.07 0.82
N GLY A 37 8.36 5.76 0.21
CA GLY A 37 9.46 6.73 0.03
C GLY A 37 9.07 7.94 -0.81
N ALA A 38 8.14 7.78 -1.75
CA ALA A 38 7.59 8.87 -2.57
C ALA A 38 6.28 9.46 -2.01
N ARG A 39 5.73 8.92 -0.91
CA ARG A 39 4.45 9.36 -0.35
C ARG A 39 4.60 9.64 1.14
N ALA A 40 4.44 10.91 1.52
CA ALA A 40 4.41 11.33 2.92
C ALA A 40 3.47 10.47 3.79
N PHE A 41 3.66 10.53 5.10
CA PHE A 41 2.86 9.77 6.06
C PHE A 41 1.37 10.20 6.03
N ARG A 42 0.46 9.27 6.34
CA ARG A 42 -0.95 9.60 6.58
C ARG A 42 -1.12 10.03 8.04
N GLY A 43 -1.54 11.28 8.26
CA GLY A 43 -2.07 11.73 9.54
C GLY A 43 -3.55 11.33 9.68
N SER A 44 -3.96 10.88 10.86
CA SER A 44 -5.37 10.76 11.23
C SER A 44 -5.65 11.75 12.35
N LEU A 45 -6.53 12.71 12.10
CA LEU A 45 -7.03 13.61 13.13
C LEU A 45 -8.41 13.12 13.55
N ARG A 46 -8.60 12.91 14.85
CA ARG A 46 -9.92 12.74 15.45
C ARG A 46 -10.34 14.10 16.00
N VAL A 47 -11.43 14.65 15.46
CA VAL A 47 -12.11 15.83 15.99
C VAL A 47 -13.26 15.42 16.89
#